data_AF-A0A1Q9S1Y5-F1
#
_entry.id   AF-A0A1Q9S1Y5-F1
#
_cell.length_a   1.000
_cell.length_b   1.000
_cell.length_c   1.000
_cell.angle_alpha   90.00
_cell.angle_beta   90.00
_cell.angle_gamma   90.00
#
_symmetry.space_group_name_H-M   'P 1'
#
loop_
_entity.id
_entity.type
_entity.pdbx_description
1 polymer ?
#
loop_
_entity_poly.entity_id
_entity_poly.type
_entity_poly.pdbx_seq_one_letter_code
_entity_poly.pdbx_strand_id
1 'polypeptide(L)'
;MNSSSRDRILNGALELVRSGGTVSLESTARRVGLSKPGVMYHFRTKEALMFALVDRVLDGWDAEMARRLSAPPEQVPAEERVRAYLDWCLSGEVDETDLVMLTDQRLRAKLKKHWVERIAPWVDLPDDLPVEQRTRLLAVRLLADGVWFADAADVFPPDPQERARVRAIADELLAG
;
A
#
# COMPACT_ATOMS: atom_id res chain seq x y z
N MET A 1 9.89 15.02 -21.52
CA MET A 1 8.71 14.40 -20.89
C MET A 1 8.43 15.18 -19.62
N ASN A 2 7.27 15.81 -19.47
CA ASN A 2 6.97 16.56 -18.25
C ASN A 2 6.39 15.60 -17.21
N SER A 3 7.23 15.09 -16.29
CA SER A 3 6.80 14.22 -15.17
C SER A 3 5.57 14.78 -14.47
N SER A 4 5.50 16.12 -14.36
CA SER A 4 4.40 16.82 -13.70
C SER A 4 3.02 16.53 -14.32
N SER A 5 2.90 16.29 -15.63
CA SER A 5 1.60 15.97 -16.24
C SER A 5 1.13 14.56 -15.88
N ARG A 6 2.04 13.58 -15.89
CA ARG A 6 1.73 12.20 -15.47
C ARG A 6 1.38 12.18 -13.98
N ASP A 7 2.14 12.90 -13.16
CA ASP A 7 1.91 13.01 -11.73
C ASP A 7 0.60 13.72 -11.39
N ARG A 8 0.25 14.78 -12.13
CA ARG A 8 -1.05 15.44 -12.01
C ARG A 8 -2.21 14.50 -12.32
N ILE A 9 -2.08 13.66 -13.35
CA ILE A 9 -3.09 12.65 -13.70
C ILE A 9 -3.25 11.63 -12.59
N LEU A 10 -2.15 11.07 -12.07
CA LEU A 10 -2.21 10.10 -10.98
C LEU A 10 -2.80 10.71 -9.70
N ASN A 11 -2.35 11.90 -9.30
CA ASN A 11 -2.89 12.61 -8.15
C ASN A 11 -4.40 12.85 -8.31
N GLY A 12 -4.83 13.34 -9.48
CA GLY A 12 -6.26 13.55 -9.73
C GLY A 12 -7.07 12.25 -9.72
N ALA A 13 -6.51 11.13 -10.17
CA ALA A 13 -7.19 9.85 -10.08
C ALA A 13 -7.25 9.30 -8.64
N LEU A 14 -6.21 9.47 -7.83
CA LEU A 14 -6.22 9.14 -6.40
C LEU A 14 -7.24 9.99 -5.63
N GLU A 15 -7.38 11.27 -5.99
CA GLU A 15 -8.43 12.14 -5.46
C GLU A 15 -9.84 11.65 -5.79
N LEU A 16 -10.04 10.99 -6.93
CA LEU A 16 -11.33 10.34 -7.21
C LEU A 16 -11.55 9.14 -6.30
N VAL A 17 -10.51 8.37 -5.98
CA VAL A 17 -10.60 7.26 -5.01
C VAL A 17 -11.04 7.78 -3.65
N ARG A 18 -10.36 8.80 -3.11
CA ARG A 18 -10.69 9.44 -1.82
C ARG A 18 -12.11 9.99 -1.73
N SER A 19 -12.72 10.33 -2.87
CA SER A 19 -14.07 10.89 -2.91
C SER A 19 -15.14 9.81 -3.19
N GLY A 20 -14.81 8.52 -3.12
CA GLY A 20 -15.70 7.42 -3.52
C GLY A 20 -16.07 7.42 -5.01
N GLY A 21 -15.32 8.14 -5.83
CA GLY A 21 -15.56 8.33 -7.26
C GLY A 21 -15.03 7.17 -8.10
N THR A 22 -15.70 6.90 -9.23
CA THR A 22 -15.19 5.89 -10.18
C THR A 22 -14.00 6.43 -10.97
N VAL A 23 -12.85 5.77 -10.86
CA VAL A 23 -11.68 6.04 -11.72
C VAL A 23 -11.94 5.51 -13.12
N SER A 24 -11.76 6.37 -14.12
CA SER A 24 -11.77 6.05 -15.55
C SER A 24 -10.92 7.09 -16.29
N LEU A 25 -10.55 6.81 -17.54
CA LEU A 25 -9.83 7.81 -18.36
C LEU A 25 -10.61 9.12 -18.49
N GLU A 26 -11.94 9.05 -18.53
CA GLU A 26 -12.81 10.20 -18.71
C GLU A 26 -13.04 10.98 -17.41
N SER A 27 -13.37 10.30 -16.31
CA SER A 27 -13.50 10.94 -15.00
C SER A 27 -12.19 11.56 -14.53
N THR A 28 -11.06 10.89 -14.78
CA THR A 28 -9.73 11.43 -14.49
C THR A 28 -9.45 12.66 -15.34
N ALA A 29 -9.70 12.60 -16.65
CA ALA A 29 -9.53 13.74 -17.56
C ALA A 29 -10.33 14.96 -17.07
N ARG A 30 -11.60 14.78 -16.71
CA ARG A 30 -12.43 15.83 -16.10
C ARG A 30 -11.81 16.38 -14.81
N ARG A 31 -11.41 15.49 -13.89
CA ARG A 31 -10.85 15.87 -12.57
C ARG A 31 -9.59 16.73 -12.71
N VAL A 32 -8.74 16.44 -13.70
CA VAL A 32 -7.49 17.18 -13.92
C VAL A 32 -7.58 18.26 -14.99
N GLY A 33 -8.77 18.55 -15.54
CA GLY A 33 -8.94 19.57 -16.58
C GLY A 33 -8.20 19.26 -17.88
N LEU A 34 -8.10 17.97 -18.25
CA LEU A 34 -7.54 17.52 -19.53
C LEU A 34 -8.64 16.89 -20.40
N SER A 35 -8.35 16.74 -21.69
CA SER A 35 -9.18 15.90 -22.57
C SER A 35 -8.87 14.42 -22.36
N LYS A 36 -9.82 13.54 -22.71
CA LYS A 36 -9.59 12.08 -22.68
C LYS A 36 -8.40 11.67 -23.57
N PRO A 37 -8.22 12.18 -24.81
CA PRO A 37 -7.00 11.95 -25.57
C PRO A 37 -5.72 12.42 -24.86
N GLY A 38 -5.78 13.54 -24.11
CA GLY A 38 -4.66 14.04 -23.32
C GLY A 38 -4.25 13.09 -22.18
N VAL A 39 -5.21 12.46 -21.49
CA VAL A 39 -4.92 11.40 -20.51
C VAL A 39 -4.43 10.13 -21.20
N MET A 40 -5.04 9.75 -22.33
CA MET A 40 -4.66 8.57 -23.11
C MET A 40 -3.24 8.62 -23.66
N TYR A 41 -2.68 9.82 -23.87
CA TYR A 41 -1.28 10.02 -24.21
C TYR A 41 -0.34 9.43 -23.15
N HIS A 42 -0.71 9.50 -21.86
CA HIS A 42 0.05 8.93 -20.75
C HIS A 42 -0.39 7.51 -20.38
N PHE A 43 -1.71 7.23 -20.43
CA PHE A 43 -2.29 5.96 -20.03
C PHE A 43 -3.26 5.47 -21.11
N ARG A 44 -2.77 4.62 -22.03
CA ARG A 44 -3.55 4.17 -23.19
C ARG A 44 -4.86 3.47 -22.83
N THR A 45 -4.91 2.83 -21.66
CA THR A 45 -6.07 2.07 -21.17
C THR A 45 -6.37 2.41 -19.72
N LYS A 46 -7.60 2.12 -19.28
CA LYS A 46 -7.95 2.16 -17.84
C LYS A 46 -7.06 1.22 -17.03
N GLU A 47 -6.76 0.04 -17.57
CA GLU A 47 -5.87 -0.93 -16.92
C GLU A 47 -4.49 -0.31 -16.64
N ALA A 48 -3.86 0.32 -17.63
CA ALA A 48 -2.57 0.98 -17.45
C ALA A 48 -2.62 2.12 -16.41
N LEU A 49 -3.72 2.88 -16.35
CA LEU A 49 -3.92 3.89 -15.30
C LEU A 49 -4.02 3.24 -13.91
N MET A 50 -4.84 2.20 -13.75
CA MET A 50 -5.04 1.54 -12.45
C MET A 50 -3.77 0.89 -11.91
N PHE A 51 -2.98 0.22 -12.76
CA PHE A 51 -1.68 -0.32 -12.36
C PHE A 51 -0.73 0.79 -11.89
N ALA A 52 -0.69 1.91 -12.62
CA ALA A 52 0.15 3.04 -12.22
C ALA A 52 -0.32 3.73 -10.93
N LEU A 53 -1.60 3.62 -10.55
CA LEU A 53 -2.08 4.08 -9.25
C LEU A 53 -1.63 3.16 -8.12
N VAL A 54 -1.72 1.84 -8.32
CA VAL A 54 -1.15 0.86 -7.36
C VAL A 54 0.34 1.11 -7.19
N ASP A 55 1.08 1.25 -8.29
CA ASP A 55 2.51 1.58 -8.23
C ASP A 55 2.76 2.85 -7.44
N ARG A 56 1.98 3.91 -7.71
CA ARG A 56 2.18 5.19 -7.03
C ARG A 56 1.98 5.11 -5.51
N VAL A 57 1.00 4.33 -5.06
CA VAL A 57 0.77 4.11 -3.62
C VAL A 57 1.93 3.32 -3.02
N LEU A 58 2.29 2.21 -3.65
CA LEU A 58 3.34 1.32 -3.14
C LEU A 58 4.75 1.93 -3.24
N ASP A 59 5.02 2.81 -4.20
CA ASP A 59 6.26 3.60 -4.24
C ASP A 59 6.39 4.51 -3.01
N GLY A 60 5.27 5.02 -2.48
CA GLY A 60 5.23 5.78 -1.24
C GLY A 60 5.52 4.91 -0.02
N TRP A 61 4.93 3.72 0.03
CA TRP A 61 5.19 2.72 1.08
C TRP A 61 6.66 2.31 1.08
N ASP A 62 7.19 1.94 -0.09
CA ASP A 62 8.59 1.54 -0.27
C ASP A 62 9.54 2.62 0.23
N ALA A 63 9.28 3.89 -0.11
CA ALA A 63 10.11 5.00 0.32
C ALA A 63 10.09 5.19 1.85
N GLU A 64 8.94 5.01 2.49
CA GLU A 64 8.80 5.20 3.93
C GLU A 64 9.37 4.01 4.72
N MET A 65 9.07 2.77 4.31
CA MET A 65 9.63 1.58 4.95
C MET A 65 11.15 1.48 4.74
N ALA A 66 11.68 1.84 3.56
CA ALA A 66 13.11 1.80 3.31
C ALA A 66 13.93 2.74 4.21
N ARG A 67 13.33 3.86 4.68
CA ARG A 67 13.97 4.74 5.67
C ARG A 67 14.19 4.09 7.04
N ARG A 68 13.50 2.98 7.32
CA ARG A 68 13.59 2.22 8.58
C ARG A 68 14.58 1.07 8.50
N LEU A 69 15.12 0.78 7.32
CA LEU A 69 16.09 -0.30 7.11
C LEU A 69 17.50 0.25 6.85
N SER A 70 18.50 -0.57 7.17
CA SER A 70 19.91 -0.27 6.90
C SER A 70 20.38 -0.70 5.50
N ALA A 71 19.62 -1.56 4.83
CA ALA A 71 19.87 -2.12 3.50
C ALA A 71 18.53 -2.42 2.79
N PRO A 72 18.54 -2.75 1.48
CA PRO A 72 17.33 -3.19 0.79
C PRO A 72 16.62 -4.36 1.50
N PRO A 73 15.28 -4.49 1.40
CA PRO A 73 14.53 -5.51 2.14
C PRO A 73 15.05 -6.93 1.88
N GLU A 74 15.51 -7.25 0.67
CA GLU A 74 16.04 -8.55 0.30
C GLU A 74 17.35 -8.93 1.02
N GLN A 75 18.00 -7.97 1.66
CA GLN A 75 19.31 -8.12 2.31
C GLN A 75 19.25 -8.03 3.84
N VAL A 76 18.06 -7.85 4.42
CA VAL A 76 17.86 -7.79 5.87
C VAL A 76 17.03 -8.98 6.37
N PRO A 77 17.16 -9.36 7.65
CA PRO A 77 16.35 -10.42 8.27
C PRO A 77 14.85 -10.16 8.17
N ALA A 78 14.06 -11.24 8.19
CA ALA A 78 12.59 -11.16 8.09
C ALA A 78 11.98 -10.32 9.23
N GLU A 79 12.56 -10.39 10.43
CA GLU A 79 12.17 -9.62 11.60
C GLU A 79 12.28 -8.11 11.35
N GLU A 80 13.37 -7.68 10.70
CA GLU A 80 13.60 -6.26 10.42
C GLU A 80 12.60 -5.74 9.39
N ARG A 81 12.32 -6.52 8.35
CA ARG A 81 11.32 -6.15 7.34
C ARG A 81 9.91 -6.08 7.91
N VAL A 82 9.50 -7.09 8.69
CA VAL A 82 8.18 -7.12 9.33
C VAL A 82 8.04 -6.00 10.35
N ARG A 83 9.11 -5.66 11.08
CA ARG A 83 9.13 -4.48 11.97
C ARG A 83 8.96 -3.19 11.19
N ALA A 84 9.68 -3.00 10.08
CA ALA A 84 9.52 -1.81 9.22
C ALA A 84 8.11 -1.69 8.65
N TYR A 85 7.50 -2.80 8.22
CA TYR A 85 6.11 -2.86 7.77
C TYR A 85 5.13 -2.50 8.90
N LEU A 86 5.30 -3.10 10.08
CA LEU A 86 4.49 -2.80 11.26
C LEU A 86 4.60 -1.31 11.65
N ASP A 87 5.81 -0.73 11.63
CA ASP A 87 6.04 0.68 11.94
C ASP A 87 5.39 1.63 10.94
N TRP A 88 5.35 1.23 9.67
CA TRP A 88 4.63 1.96 8.65
C TRP A 88 3.12 1.85 8.85
N CYS A 89 2.55 0.65 9.05
CA CYS A 89 1.11 0.49 9.27
C CYS A 89 0.61 1.25 10.51
N LEU A 90 1.41 1.32 11.58
CA LEU A 90 1.02 2.02 12.80
C LEU A 90 1.23 3.54 12.75
N SER A 91 1.85 4.11 11.70
CA SER A 91 2.08 5.56 11.60
C SER A 91 0.77 6.36 11.49
N GLY A 92 -0.29 5.74 10.97
CA GLY A 92 -1.58 6.39 10.72
C GLY A 92 -1.59 7.31 9.50
N GLU A 93 -0.58 7.22 8.62
CA GLU A 93 -0.47 8.04 7.40
C GLU A 93 -1.15 7.39 6.18
N VAL A 94 -2.19 6.59 6.41
CA VAL A 94 -2.88 5.76 5.42
C VAL A 94 -4.25 6.35 5.09
N ASP A 95 -4.74 6.23 3.85
CA ASP A 95 -6.09 6.67 3.47
C ASP A 95 -6.78 5.69 2.49
N GLU A 96 -7.98 6.02 2.00
CA GLU A 96 -8.76 5.16 1.09
C GLU A 96 -8.01 4.80 -0.20
N THR A 97 -6.99 5.57 -0.59
CA THR A 97 -6.17 5.27 -1.76
C THR A 97 -5.34 4.00 -1.60
N ASP A 98 -5.04 3.59 -0.36
CA ASP A 98 -4.37 2.34 -0.07
C ASP A 98 -5.19 1.11 -0.46
N LEU A 99 -6.51 1.26 -0.63
CA LEU A 99 -7.41 0.21 -1.11
C LEU A 99 -7.59 0.23 -2.64
N VAL A 100 -6.79 1.00 -3.39
CA VAL A 100 -6.96 1.20 -4.84
C VAL A 100 -6.99 -0.11 -5.64
N MET A 101 -6.29 -1.16 -5.22
CA MET A 101 -6.31 -2.48 -5.85
C MET A 101 -7.67 -3.19 -5.78
N LEU A 102 -8.57 -2.74 -4.89
CA LEU A 102 -9.93 -3.28 -4.72
C LEU A 102 -11.01 -2.47 -5.46
N THR A 103 -10.67 -1.27 -5.94
CA THR A 103 -11.65 -0.29 -6.46
C THR A 103 -12.23 -0.60 -7.84
N ASP A 104 -11.60 -1.49 -8.63
CA ASP A 104 -12.10 -1.92 -9.93
C ASP A 104 -12.46 -3.41 -9.95
N GLN A 105 -13.75 -3.71 -10.03
CA GLN A 105 -14.26 -5.09 -10.01
C GLN A 105 -13.71 -5.99 -11.15
N ARG A 106 -13.46 -5.42 -12.33
CA ARG A 106 -12.99 -6.17 -13.51
C ARG A 106 -11.48 -6.43 -13.44
N LEU A 107 -10.73 -5.48 -12.88
CA LEU A 107 -9.27 -5.55 -12.78
C LEU A 107 -8.77 -6.11 -11.45
N ARG A 108 -9.63 -6.25 -10.43
CA ARG A 108 -9.27 -6.66 -9.05
C ARG A 108 -8.32 -7.86 -8.97
N ALA A 109 -8.49 -8.87 -9.82
CA ALA A 109 -7.63 -10.05 -9.78
C ALA A 109 -6.19 -9.72 -10.21
N LYS A 110 -6.05 -8.93 -11.28
CA LYS A 110 -4.74 -8.47 -11.78
C LYS A 110 -4.10 -7.47 -10.82
N LEU A 111 -4.87 -6.51 -10.32
CA LEU A 111 -4.38 -5.50 -9.38
C LEU A 111 -3.93 -6.12 -8.06
N LYS A 112 -4.70 -7.07 -7.49
CA LYS A 112 -4.27 -7.81 -6.29
C LYS A 112 -3.01 -8.63 -6.52
N LYS A 113 -2.88 -9.28 -7.68
CA LYS A 113 -1.65 -10.01 -8.01
C LYS A 113 -0.44 -9.07 -8.01
N HIS A 114 -0.56 -7.94 -8.70
CA HIS A 114 0.48 -6.91 -8.74
C HIS A 114 0.81 -6.34 -7.36
N TRP A 115 -0.21 -6.08 -6.54
CA TRP A 115 -0.05 -5.66 -5.14
C TRP A 115 0.75 -6.68 -4.32
N VAL A 116 0.39 -7.97 -4.40
CA VAL A 116 1.09 -9.04 -3.69
C VAL A 116 2.54 -9.14 -4.14
N GLU A 117 2.81 -9.08 -5.44
CA GLU A 117 4.18 -9.11 -5.98
C GLU A 117 5.03 -7.92 -5.48
N ARG A 118 4.43 -6.74 -5.37
CA ARG A 118 5.11 -5.51 -4.89
C ARG A 118 5.37 -5.51 -3.38
N ILE A 119 4.45 -6.05 -2.57
CA ILE A 119 4.61 -6.08 -1.11
C ILE A 119 5.44 -7.28 -0.62
N ALA A 120 5.56 -8.35 -1.43
CA ALA A 120 6.26 -9.58 -1.07
C ALA A 120 7.68 -9.35 -0.51
N PRO A 121 8.54 -8.48 -1.07
CA PRO A 121 9.87 -8.22 -0.50
C PRO A 121 9.83 -7.81 0.97
N TRP A 122 8.76 -7.15 1.42
CA TRP A 122 8.60 -6.67 2.80
C TRP A 122 8.05 -7.73 3.74
N VAL A 123 7.07 -8.52 3.30
CA VAL A 123 6.26 -9.35 4.23
C VAL A 123 6.34 -10.84 3.97
N ASP A 124 6.98 -11.29 2.88
CA ASP A 124 7.14 -12.71 2.61
C ASP A 124 8.14 -13.34 3.60
N LEU A 125 7.79 -14.54 4.09
CA LEU A 125 8.53 -15.21 5.15
C LEU A 125 9.24 -16.44 4.59
N PRO A 126 10.57 -16.57 4.73
CA PRO A 126 11.30 -17.73 4.26
C PRO A 126 10.73 -19.04 4.83
N ASP A 127 10.70 -20.08 3.99
CA ASP A 127 10.14 -21.39 4.35
C ASP A 127 11.05 -22.19 5.30
N ASP A 128 12.32 -21.79 5.43
CA ASP A 128 13.31 -22.42 6.31
C ASP A 128 13.36 -21.81 7.73
N LEU A 129 12.54 -20.79 8.01
CA LEU A 129 12.39 -20.27 9.36
C LEU A 129 11.80 -21.32 10.32
N PRO A 130 12.29 -21.40 11.58
CA PRO A 130 11.63 -22.16 12.63
C PRO A 130 10.14 -21.82 12.72
N VAL A 131 9.29 -22.84 12.89
CA VAL A 131 7.82 -22.70 12.85
C VAL A 131 7.35 -21.64 13.84
N GLU A 132 7.88 -21.62 15.05
CA GLU A 132 7.51 -20.66 16.10
C GLU A 132 7.88 -19.23 15.70
N GLN A 133 9.04 -19.02 15.09
CA GLN A 133 9.48 -17.71 14.58
C GLN A 133 8.58 -17.25 13.43
N ARG A 134 8.32 -18.13 12.46
CA ARG A 134 7.44 -17.84 11.31
C ARG A 134 6.01 -17.51 11.76
N THR A 135 5.49 -18.22 12.76
CA THR A 135 4.16 -17.95 13.34
C THR A 135 4.10 -16.59 14.03
N ARG A 136 5.11 -16.23 14.82
CA ARG A 136 5.19 -14.91 15.47
C ARG A 136 5.23 -13.78 14.44
N LEU A 137 6.07 -13.89 13.42
CA LEU A 137 6.14 -12.90 12.34
C LEU A 137 4.83 -12.77 11.54
N LEU A 138 4.17 -13.90 11.26
CA LEU A 138 2.86 -13.89 10.62
C LEU A 138 1.82 -13.18 11.49
N ALA A 139 1.81 -13.44 12.79
CA ALA A 139 0.90 -12.77 13.72
C ALA A 139 1.14 -11.25 13.75
N VAL A 140 2.40 -10.80 13.80
CA VAL A 140 2.77 -9.38 13.72
C VAL A 140 2.29 -8.76 12.41
N ARG A 141 2.49 -9.44 11.27
CA ARG A 141 2.00 -8.97 9.96
C ARG A 141 0.48 -8.83 9.95
N LEU A 142 -0.26 -9.78 10.53
CA LEU A 142 -1.72 -9.72 10.59
C LEU A 142 -2.25 -8.62 11.52
N LEU A 143 -1.55 -8.33 12.62
CA LEU A 143 -1.84 -7.16 13.46
C LEU A 143 -1.64 -5.86 12.68
N ALA A 144 -0.54 -5.76 11.94
CA ALA A 144 -0.24 -4.61 11.07
C ALA A 144 -1.30 -4.44 9.97
N ASP A 145 -1.65 -5.53 9.27
CA ASP A 145 -2.70 -5.55 8.23
C ASP A 145 -4.05 -5.07 8.79
N GLY A 146 -4.39 -5.47 10.02
CA GLY A 146 -5.63 -5.08 10.68
C GLY A 146 -5.70 -3.58 10.95
N VAL A 147 -4.62 -2.98 11.47
CA VAL A 147 -4.56 -1.53 11.71
C VAL A 147 -4.57 -0.77 10.39
N TRP A 148 -3.75 -1.18 9.44
CA TRP A 148 -3.71 -0.58 8.10
C TRP A 148 -5.08 -0.59 7.42
N PHE A 149 -5.79 -1.70 7.46
CA PHE A 149 -7.11 -1.80 6.83
C PHE A 149 -8.15 -0.95 7.55
N ALA A 150 -8.14 -0.92 8.89
CA ALA A 150 -9.05 -0.08 9.67
C ALA A 150 -8.87 1.41 9.34
N ASP A 151 -7.62 1.85 9.15
CA ASP A 151 -7.28 3.22 8.75
C ASP A 151 -7.70 3.52 7.32
N ALA A 152 -7.25 2.67 6.38
CA ALA A 152 -7.51 2.87 4.96
C ALA A 152 -9.02 2.83 4.64
N ALA A 153 -9.78 1.99 5.33
CA ALA A 153 -11.22 1.87 5.14
C ALA A 153 -12.03 2.90 5.94
N ASP A 154 -11.41 3.62 6.90
CA ASP A 154 -12.08 4.42 7.92
C ASP A 154 -13.17 3.61 8.68
N VAL A 155 -12.82 2.37 9.07
CA VAL A 155 -13.71 1.41 9.74
C VAL A 155 -13.09 0.97 11.06
N PHE A 156 -13.58 1.56 12.15
CA PHE A 156 -13.04 1.37 13.51
C PHE A 156 -11.53 1.62 13.60
N PRO A 157 -11.01 2.77 13.11
CA PRO A 157 -9.60 3.07 13.19
C PRO A 157 -9.16 3.14 14.67
N PRO A 158 -8.05 2.47 15.05
CA PRO A 158 -7.59 2.48 16.43
C PRO A 158 -7.09 3.86 16.82
N ASP A 159 -7.45 4.30 18.02
CA ASP A 159 -6.94 5.52 18.60
C ASP A 159 -5.42 5.39 18.94
N PRO A 160 -4.72 6.50 19.26
CA PRO A 160 -3.30 6.44 19.57
C PRO A 160 -2.93 5.51 20.74
N GLN A 161 -3.81 5.36 21.73
CA GLN A 161 -3.57 4.45 22.86
C GLN A 161 -3.76 2.99 22.45
N GLU A 162 -4.77 2.68 21.64
CA GLU A 162 -4.99 1.36 21.07
C GLU A 162 -3.83 0.93 20.18
N ARG A 163 -3.32 1.83 19.33
CA ARG A 163 -2.10 1.58 18.53
C ARG A 163 -0.89 1.26 19.39
N ALA A 164 -0.69 2.00 20.47
CA ALA A 164 0.41 1.75 21.39
C ALA A 164 0.30 0.36 22.06
N ARG A 165 -0.92 -0.11 22.35
CA ARG A 165 -1.15 -1.47 22.87
C ARG A 165 -0.89 -2.54 21.82
N VAL A 166 -1.33 -2.32 20.57
CA VAL A 166 -1.03 -3.23 19.44
C VAL A 166 0.49 -3.32 19.21
N ARG A 167 1.20 -2.18 19.23
CA ARG A 167 2.66 -2.12 19.18
C ARG A 167 3.29 -2.98 20.27
N ALA A 168 2.88 -2.81 21.52
CA ALA A 168 3.47 -3.54 22.64
C ALA A 168 3.33 -5.07 22.47
N ILE A 169 2.15 -5.54 22.04
CA ILE A 169 1.93 -6.96 21.75
C ILE A 169 2.81 -7.43 20.59
N ALA A 170 2.93 -6.63 19.52
CA ALA A 170 3.77 -6.97 18.39
C ALA A 170 5.27 -7.00 18.77
N ASP A 171 5.72 -6.11 19.65
CA ASP A 171 7.09 -6.10 20.14
C ASP A 171 7.41 -7.34 21.01
N GLU A 172 6.47 -7.79 21.84
CA GLU A 172 6.59 -9.06 22.58
C GLU A 172 6.74 -10.26 21.62
N LEU A 173 5.92 -10.31 20.56
CA LEU A 173 6.01 -11.35 19.53
C LEU A 173 7.34 -11.31 18.76
N LEU A 174 7.89 -10.10 18.52
CA LEU A 174 9.17 -9.92 17.83
C LEU A 174 10.38 -10.25 18.72
N ALA A 175 10.28 -10.03 20.04
CA ALA A 175 11.34 -10.33 21.00
C ALA A 175 11.51 -11.83 21.22
N GLY A 176 10.40 -12.56 21.13
CA GLY A 176 10.37 -14.01 21.01
C GLY A 176 9.96 -14.76 22.27
#